data_AF-A0A9X4CJ69-F1
#
_entry.id   AF-A0A9X4CJ69-F1
#
_cell.length_a   1.000
_cell.length_b   1.000
_cell.length_c   1.000
_cell.angle_alpha   90.00
_cell.angle_beta   90.00
_cell.angle_gamma   90.00
#
_symmetry.space_group_name_H-M   'P 1'
#
loop_
_entity.id
_entity.type
_entity.pdbx_description
1 polymer ?
#
loop_
_entity_poly.entity_id
_entity_poly.type
_entity_poly.pdbx_seq_one_letter_code
_entity_poly.pdbx_strand_id
1 'polypeptide(L)' 'MGPTDAHIRAASLRSQALAVLAANQARAADQSLSPADHQIPTFYAEEAQELLGILDCVKLEPA' A
#
# COMPACT_ATOMS: atom_id res chain seq x y z
N MET A 1 -22.28 13.05 -0.66
CA MET A 1 -21.06 12.41 -1.17
C MET A 1 -21.50 11.13 -1.88
N GLY A 2 -21.32 11.04 -3.19
CA GLY A 2 -21.91 9.95 -3.99
C GLY A 2 -21.08 8.67 -3.94
N PRO A 3 -21.67 7.49 -4.23
CA PRO A 3 -20.95 6.21 -4.26
C PRO A 3 -19.76 6.21 -5.24
N THR A 4 -19.85 6.96 -6.34
CA THR A 4 -18.77 7.12 -7.34
C THR A 4 -17.54 7.84 -6.78
N ASP A 5 -17.71 8.81 -5.88
CA ASP A 5 -16.60 9.57 -5.28
C ASP A 5 -15.81 8.71 -4.29
N ALA A 6 -16.47 7.74 -3.64
CA ALA A 6 -15.81 6.78 -2.76
C ALA A 6 -14.99 5.77 -3.57
N HIS A 7 -15.52 5.37 -4.73
CA HIS A 7 -14.88 4.40 -5.61
C HIS A 7 -13.58 4.92 -6.21
N ILE A 8 -13.59 6.17 -6.71
CA ILE A 8 -12.41 6.85 -7.24
C ILE A 8 -11.34 7.04 -6.15
N ARG A 9 -11.75 7.40 -4.93
CA ARG A 9 -10.83 7.56 -3.81
C ARG A 9 -10.19 6.26 -3.38
N ALA A 10 -10.95 5.16 -3.32
CA ALA A 10 -10.42 3.84 -3.00
C ALA A 10 -9.40 3.38 -4.06
N ALA A 11 -9.70 3.58 -5.35
CA ALA A 11 -8.77 3.26 -6.43
C ALA A 11 -7.47 4.10 -6.36
N SER A 12 -7.60 5.39 -6.04
CA SER A 12 -6.46 6.28 -5.82
C SER A 12 -5.62 5.85 -4.60
N LEU A 13 -6.26 5.52 -3.48
CA LEU A 13 -5.57 5.07 -2.27
C LEU A 13 -4.87 3.72 -2.48
N ARG A 14 -5.49 2.81 -3.22
CA ARG A 14 -4.88 1.54 -3.62
C ARG A 14 -3.62 1.76 -4.46
N SER A 15 -3.68 2.68 -5.42
CA SER A 15 -2.52 3.00 -6.27
C SER A 15 -1.36 3.57 -5.45
N GLN A 16 -1.66 4.41 -4.46
CA GLN A 16 -0.67 4.95 -3.53
C GLN A 16 -0.07 3.85 -2.63
N ALA A 17 -0.91 2.98 -2.06
CA ALA A 17 -0.45 1.87 -1.24
C ALA A 17 0.43 0.89 -2.03
N LEU A 18 0.11 0.61 -3.30
CA LEU A 18 0.96 -0.19 -4.19
C LEU A 18 2.33 0.47 -4.43
N ALA A 19 2.37 1.79 -4.65
CA ALA A 19 3.63 2.51 -4.83
C ALA A 19 4.50 2.47 -3.57
N VAL A 20 3.90 2.64 -2.39
CA VAL A 20 4.58 2.54 -1.09
C VAL A 20 5.10 1.12 -0.87
N LEU A 21 4.29 0.10 -1.16
CA LEU A 21 4.69 -1.30 -1.05
C LEU A 21 5.91 -1.59 -1.93
N ALA A 22 5.84 -1.24 -3.21
CA ALA A 22 6.91 -1.51 -4.17
C ALA A 22 8.22 -0.80 -3.78
N ALA A 23 8.15 0.48 -3.38
CA ALA A 23 9.33 1.24 -2.98
C ALA A 23 9.99 0.65 -1.72
N ASN A 24 9.18 0.25 -0.74
CA ASN A 24 9.69 -0.31 0.51
C ASN A 24 10.19 -1.75 0.36
N GLN A 25 9.58 -2.56 -0.50
CA GLN A 25 10.11 -3.89 -0.85
C GLN A 25 11.46 -3.76 -1.57
N ALA A 26 11.58 -2.84 -2.53
CA ALA A 26 12.85 -2.60 -3.23
C ALA A 26 13.96 -2.19 -2.25
N ARG A 27 13.64 -1.32 -1.29
CA ARG A 27 14.58 -0.88 -0.25
C ARG A 27 14.86 -1.97 0.78
N ALA A 28 13.89 -2.78 1.16
CA ALA A 28 14.09 -3.93 2.06
C ALA A 28 14.95 -5.03 1.41
N ALA A 29 14.95 -5.14 0.08
CA ALA A 29 15.79 -6.07 -0.68
C ALA A 29 17.20 -5.53 -0.96
N ASP A 30 17.48 -4.27 -0.65
CA ASP A 30 18.79 -3.65 -0.86
C ASP A 30 19.81 -4.17 0.15
N GLN A 31 20.64 -5.11 -0.29
CA GLN A 31 21.67 -5.76 0.54
C GLN A 31 22.82 -4.84 0.95
N SER A 32 22.89 -3.62 0.41
CA SER A 32 23.90 -2.63 0.82
C SER A 32 23.54 -1.94 2.14
N LEU A 33 22.29 -2.07 2.60
CA LEU A 33 21.81 -1.47 3.83
C LEU A 33 22.22 -2.28 5.07
N SER A 34 22.38 -1.58 6.20
CA SER A 34 22.58 -2.23 7.49
C SER A 34 21.28 -2.91 7.94
N PRO A 35 21.31 -4.05 8.66
CA PRO A 35 20.11 -4.71 9.18
C PRO A 35 19.13 -3.78 9.92
N ALA A 36 19.62 -2.74 10.59
CA ALA A 36 18.77 -1.71 11.22
C ALA A 36 18.00 -0.87 10.19
N ASP A 37 18.62 -0.58 9.04
CA ASP A 37 18.03 0.19 7.94
C ASP A 37 17.02 -0.64 7.11
N HIS A 38 17.01 -1.98 7.25
CA HIS A 38 16.00 -2.87 6.64
C HIS A 38 14.69 -2.93 7.43
N GLN A 39 14.71 -2.63 8.73
CA GLN A 39 13.52 -2.75 9.59
C GLN A 39 12.42 -1.76 9.18
N ILE A 40 12.81 -0.52 8.89
CA ILE A 40 11.87 0.55 8.53
C ILE A 40 11.15 0.24 7.19
N PRO A 41 11.87 -0.10 6.09
CA PRO A 41 11.21 -0.51 4.86
C PRO A 41 10.36 -1.78 5.00
N THR A 42 10.79 -2.75 5.78
CA THR A 42 10.01 -3.98 6.00
C THR A 42 8.68 -3.65 6.69
N PHE A 43 8.70 -2.84 7.74
CA PHE A 43 7.50 -2.38 8.45
C PHE A 43 6.52 -1.65 7.50
N TYR A 44 7.01 -0.70 6.71
CA TYR A 44 6.13 0.04 5.78
C TYR A 44 5.61 -0.81 4.63
N ALA A 45 6.36 -1.84 4.20
CA ALA A 45 5.86 -2.82 3.24
C ALA A 45 4.71 -3.64 3.84
N GLU A 46 4.82 -4.08 5.09
CA GLU A 46 3.76 -4.81 5.80
C GLU A 46 2.50 -3.95 5.99
N GLU A 47 2.63 -2.71 6.46
CA GLU A 47 1.48 -1.78 6.60
C GLU A 47 0.80 -1.51 5.24
N ALA A 48 1.59 -1.27 4.19
CA ALA A 48 1.04 -1.03 2.86
C ALA A 48 0.27 -2.25 2.34
N GLN A 49 0.75 -3.46 2.64
CA GLN A 49 0.08 -4.69 2.26
C GLN A 49 -1.22 -4.91 3.05
N GLU A 50 -1.25 -4.58 4.34
CA GLU A 50 -2.48 -4.63 5.14
C GLU A 50 -3.53 -3.61 4.66
N LEU A 51 -3.10 -2.38 4.34
CA LEU A 51 -3.96 -1.35 3.73
C LEU A 51 -4.56 -1.81 2.40
N LEU A 52 -3.79 -2.51 1.56
CA LEU A 52 -4.32 -3.09 0.32
C LEU A 52 -5.39 -4.14 0.60
N GLY A 53 -5.19 -5.00 1.59
CA GLY A 53 -6.19 -5.98 2.02
C GLY A 53 -7.50 -5.32 2.48
N ILE A 54 -7.41 -4.22 3.24
CA ILE A 54 -8.58 -3.43 3.64
C ILE A 54 -9.28 -2.83 2.42
N LEU A 55 -8.52 -2.21 1.51
CA LEU A 55 -9.06 -1.58 0.31
C LEU A 55 -9.69 -2.58 -0.67
N ASP A 56 -9.19 -3.81 -0.73
CA ASP A 56 -9.79 -4.92 -1.48
C ASP A 56 -11.13 -5.38 -0.88
N CYS A 57 -11.29 -5.27 0.45
CA CYS A 57 -12.53 -5.60 1.15
C CYS A 57 -13.59 -4.50 1.04
N VAL A 58 -13.19 -3.26 0.73
CA VAL A 58 -14.13 -2.18 0.42
C VAL A 58 -14.75 -2.52 -0.93
N LYS A 59 -15.92 -3.16 -0.88
CA LYS A 59 -16.69 -3.56 -2.05
C LYS A 59 -17.02 -2.31 -2.86
N LEU A 60 -16.25 -2.14 -3.92
CA LEU A 60 -16.37 -1.13 -4.93
C LEU A 60 -17.58 -1.50 -5.81
N GLU A 61 -18.78 -1.46 -5.24
CA GLU A 61 -20.01 -1.72 -5.99
C GLU A 61 -20.13 -0.65 -7.09
N PRO A 62 -20.17 -1.03 -8.38
CA PRO A 62 -20.54 -0.10 -9.44
C PRO A 62 -22.03 0.21 -9.27
N ALA A 63 -22.35 1.52 -9.22
CA ALA A 63 -23.73 2.01 -9.22
C ALA A 63 -24.42 1.74 -10.56
#